data_AF-A0A7Y8KXU9-F1
#
_entry.id   AF-A0A7Y8KXU9-F1
#
_cell.length_a   1.000
_cell.length_b   1.000
_cell.length_c   1.000
_cell.angle_alpha   90.00
_cell.angle_beta   90.00
_cell.angle_gamma   90.00
#
_symmetry.space_group_name_H-M   'P 1'
#
loop_
_entity.id
_entity.type
_entity.pdbx_description
1 polymer ?
#
loop_
_entity_poly.entity_id
_entity_poly.type
_entity_poly.pdbx_seq_one_letter_code
_entity_poly.pdbx_strand_id
1 'polypeptide(L)'
;MKVAPLVCLAMLMSGAFAQPIVVERNEQVFGSSVRTATTVNGDFSALGGRVVLDRAVADDALLLGGAVDVLAPVGEDLRAVGGDVSVESSVGGDVLAAAGTLRLTNAAQVGGRADLAGGDVLIGGRVVGSLNVRARRLVLNGPVGGDVQASVEELELGSKARVGGGLSYTASTFTQDPAAVVTGPLQRIERQNMHEDRRPALSGWWLLMPLSMGLLGVFALAGVMLFVFSRFAVQAAQHIETGPWRTLGLGAVLLLALPVLSLLLFFTLLGIPLGLLIMAMYPPLLLLGWLIGVLYAARWLSTHASPANATGLVVPYGWMAVVGVVLLVVSAVPLVGPMLVTATMAAGLGACVLEWRRRLVSRSEGAA
;
A
#
# COMPACT_ATOMS: atom_id res chain seq x y z
N MET A 1 -3.41 1.56 78.43
CA MET A 1 -4.54 0.80 77.85
C MET A 1 -5.56 1.80 77.30
N LYS A 2 -6.17 1.48 76.15
CA LYS A 2 -7.12 2.28 75.34
C LYS A 2 -6.51 3.12 74.20
N VAL A 3 -5.93 2.41 73.23
CA VAL A 3 -5.85 2.86 71.82
C VAL A 3 -7.09 2.26 71.13
N ALA A 4 -8.20 3.00 71.14
CA ALA A 4 -9.44 2.67 70.42
C ALA A 4 -10.39 3.87 70.57
N PRO A 5 -10.20 4.96 69.79
CA PRO A 5 -11.24 5.23 68.80
C PRO A 5 -10.80 5.96 67.51
N LEU A 6 -9.50 6.23 67.27
CA LEU A 6 -9.10 7.09 66.15
C LEU A 6 -9.03 6.40 64.77
N VAL A 7 -9.17 5.07 64.71
CA VAL A 7 -9.07 4.30 63.45
C VAL A 7 -10.43 4.14 62.75
N CYS A 8 -11.55 4.34 63.44
CA CYS A 8 -12.88 4.16 62.82
C CYS A 8 -13.38 5.36 62.01
N LEU A 9 -12.78 6.55 62.11
CA LEU A 9 -13.22 7.70 61.31
C LEU A 9 -12.51 7.81 59.95
N ALA A 10 -11.33 7.17 59.80
CA ALA A 10 -10.62 7.12 58.52
C ALA A 10 -11.16 6.05 57.55
N MET A 11 -11.89 5.04 58.05
CA MET A 11 -12.45 3.96 57.23
C MET A 11 -13.81 4.28 56.59
N LEU A 12 -14.46 5.38 56.95
CA LEU A 12 -15.74 5.79 56.34
C LEU A 12 -15.60 6.78 55.19
N MET A 13 -14.38 7.24 54.88
CA MET A 13 -14.09 8.16 53.76
C MET A 13 -13.28 7.51 52.62
N SER A 14 -13.11 6.19 52.63
CA SER A 14 -12.46 5.45 51.52
C SER A 14 -13.43 4.93 50.47
N GLY A 15 -14.74 5.24 50.59
CA GLY A 15 -15.81 4.76 49.71
C GLY A 15 -16.18 5.69 48.54
N ALA A 16 -15.49 6.82 48.36
CA ALA A 16 -15.75 7.76 47.27
C ALA A 16 -14.45 8.00 46.50
N PHE A 17 -14.49 7.88 45.17
CA PHE A 17 -13.37 7.82 44.22
C PHE A 17 -12.72 6.45 43.96
N ALA A 18 -13.52 5.40 43.81
CA ALA A 18 -13.24 4.45 42.73
C ALA A 18 -14.03 4.92 41.49
N GLN A 19 -13.53 5.96 40.82
CA GLN A 19 -13.85 6.08 39.39
C GLN A 19 -13.32 4.79 38.77
N PRO A 20 -14.11 4.01 37.99
CA PRO A 20 -13.50 2.96 37.20
C PRO A 20 -12.44 3.66 36.36
N ILE A 21 -11.17 3.30 36.56
CA ILE A 21 -10.12 3.68 35.63
C ILE A 21 -10.54 2.97 34.34
N VAL A 22 -11.20 3.72 33.47
CA VAL A 22 -11.47 3.32 32.09
C VAL A 22 -10.10 3.22 31.47
N VAL A 23 -9.52 2.03 31.52
CA VAL A 23 -8.40 1.70 30.66
C VAL A 23 -9.03 1.56 29.29
N GLU A 24 -8.92 2.60 28.46
CA GLU A 24 -9.08 2.51 27.00
C GLU A 24 -8.19 1.34 26.55
N ARG A 25 -8.79 0.18 26.29
CA ARG A 25 -8.09 -0.98 25.75
C ARG A 25 -8.53 -1.12 24.32
N ASN A 26 -7.66 -0.66 23.43
CA ASN A 26 -7.77 -1.01 22.03
C ASN A 26 -7.51 -2.50 21.90
N GLU A 27 -8.40 -3.23 21.22
CA GLU A 27 -8.29 -4.67 21.06
C GLU A 27 -7.95 -5.00 19.60
N GLN A 28 -6.87 -5.76 19.41
CA GLN A 28 -6.40 -6.22 18.09
C GLN A 28 -6.43 -7.74 18.04
N VAL A 29 -7.26 -8.30 17.15
CA VAL A 29 -7.42 -9.76 17.04
C VAL A 29 -7.15 -10.22 15.60
N PHE A 30 -6.29 -11.25 15.49
CA PHE A 30 -5.90 -11.87 14.22
C PHE A 30 -6.24 -13.36 14.23
N GLY A 31 -6.94 -13.85 13.22
CA GLY A 31 -7.29 -15.27 13.15
C GLY A 31 -8.08 -15.67 11.90
N SER A 32 -8.28 -16.97 11.68
CA SER A 32 -9.14 -17.44 10.58
C SER A 32 -10.62 -17.09 10.80
N SER A 33 -11.05 -17.05 12.06
CA SER A 33 -12.35 -16.57 12.51
C SER A 33 -12.16 -15.71 13.76
N VAL A 34 -12.63 -14.46 13.73
CA VAL A 34 -12.53 -13.51 14.83
C VAL A 34 -13.93 -13.22 15.38
N ARG A 35 -14.10 -13.32 16.70
CA ARG A 35 -15.32 -12.97 17.44
C ARG A 35 -14.95 -12.17 18.68
N THR A 36 -15.73 -11.15 19.03
CA THR A 36 -15.52 -10.37 20.25
C THR A 36 -16.08 -11.09 21.47
N ALA A 37 -15.24 -11.37 22.47
CA ALA A 37 -15.69 -12.06 23.68
C ALA A 37 -16.42 -11.12 24.66
N THR A 38 -16.05 -9.85 24.66
CA THR A 38 -16.53 -8.81 25.59
C THR A 38 -16.77 -7.48 24.87
N THR A 39 -17.51 -6.57 25.51
CA THR A 39 -17.64 -5.18 25.05
C THR A 39 -16.27 -4.52 25.04
N VAL A 40 -15.94 -3.84 23.93
CA VAL A 40 -14.67 -3.11 23.75
C VAL A 40 -14.92 -1.65 24.11
N ASN A 41 -14.22 -1.15 25.13
CA ASN A 41 -14.38 0.23 25.62
C ASN A 41 -13.56 1.27 24.85
N GLY A 42 -12.80 0.84 23.82
CA GLY A 42 -12.00 1.70 22.94
C GLY A 42 -12.14 1.25 21.49
N ASP A 43 -11.08 1.41 20.70
CA ASP A 43 -11.07 0.97 19.30
C ASP A 43 -10.99 -0.56 19.16
N PHE A 44 -11.73 -1.11 18.21
CA PHE A 44 -11.67 -2.52 17.85
C PHE A 44 -11.10 -2.71 16.45
N SER A 45 -9.97 -3.42 16.35
CA SER A 45 -9.36 -3.78 15.06
C SER A 45 -9.29 -5.30 14.90
N ALA A 46 -9.85 -5.81 13.82
CA ALA A 46 -9.85 -7.24 13.54
C ALA A 46 -9.45 -7.54 12.10
N LEU A 47 -8.59 -8.55 11.93
CA LEU A 47 -8.25 -9.09 10.63
C LEU A 47 -8.40 -10.61 10.61
N GLY A 48 -9.18 -11.13 9.65
CA GLY A 48 -9.37 -12.57 9.55
C GLY A 48 -10.11 -13.09 8.31
N GLY A 49 -10.23 -14.40 8.18
CA GLY A 49 -11.02 -15.01 7.11
C GLY A 49 -12.51 -14.68 7.26
N ARG A 50 -13.02 -14.76 8.48
CA ARG A 50 -14.35 -14.28 8.88
C ARG A 50 -14.24 -13.44 10.16
N VAL A 51 -14.83 -12.26 10.18
CA VAL A 51 -14.87 -11.36 11.34
C VAL A 51 -16.32 -11.15 11.73
N VAL A 52 -16.69 -11.51 12.96
CA VAL A 52 -18.03 -11.32 13.49
C VAL A 52 -17.96 -10.42 14.71
N LEU A 53 -18.55 -9.24 14.62
CA LEU A 53 -18.66 -8.30 15.72
C LEU A 53 -20.03 -8.47 16.39
N ASP A 54 -20.09 -9.27 17.45
CA ASP A 54 -21.31 -9.60 18.20
C ASP A 54 -21.39 -8.92 19.59
N ARG A 55 -20.39 -8.10 19.93
CA ARG A 55 -20.35 -7.24 21.12
C ARG A 55 -20.11 -5.78 20.75
N ALA A 56 -20.64 -4.88 21.59
CA ALA A 56 -20.56 -3.45 21.35
C ALA A 56 -19.11 -2.93 21.40
N VAL A 57 -18.82 -1.94 20.56
CA VAL A 57 -17.56 -1.18 20.52
C VAL A 57 -17.91 0.27 20.89
N ALA A 58 -17.21 0.84 21.87
CA ALA A 58 -17.48 2.19 22.34
C ALA A 58 -17.06 3.27 21.34
N ASP A 59 -15.93 3.06 20.66
CA ASP A 59 -15.33 4.02 19.74
C ASP A 59 -15.35 3.47 18.31
N ASP A 60 -14.19 3.39 17.64
CA ASP A 60 -14.07 3.00 16.23
C ASP A 60 -13.92 1.48 16.03
N ALA A 61 -14.43 0.98 14.90
CA ALA A 61 -14.25 -0.41 14.47
C ALA A 61 -13.58 -0.50 13.09
N LEU A 62 -12.39 -1.12 13.03
CA LEU A 62 -11.67 -1.45 11.79
C LEU A 62 -11.69 -2.97 11.55
N LEU A 63 -12.47 -3.41 10.56
CA LEU A 63 -12.71 -4.82 10.29
C LEU A 63 -12.24 -5.19 8.88
N LEU A 64 -11.29 -6.10 8.79
CA LEU A 64 -10.74 -6.57 7.51
C LEU A 64 -10.93 -8.08 7.41
N GLY A 65 -11.65 -8.58 6.41
CA GLY A 65 -11.73 -10.02 6.24
C GLY A 65 -12.39 -10.54 4.98
N GLY A 66 -12.45 -11.86 4.81
CA GLY A 66 -13.18 -12.47 3.70
C GLY A 66 -14.69 -12.24 3.83
N ALA A 67 -15.22 -12.41 5.03
CA ALA A 67 -16.60 -12.07 5.41
C ALA A 67 -16.61 -11.27 6.71
N VAL A 68 -17.38 -10.18 6.77
CA VAL A 68 -17.49 -9.30 7.94
C VAL A 68 -18.96 -9.14 8.33
N ASP A 69 -19.33 -9.59 9.53
CA ASP A 69 -20.68 -9.50 10.08
C ASP A 69 -20.69 -8.53 11.29
N VAL A 70 -21.34 -7.37 11.17
CA VAL A 70 -21.49 -6.37 12.25
C VAL A 70 -22.88 -6.49 12.88
N LEU A 71 -22.96 -7.25 13.98
CA LEU A 71 -24.21 -7.60 14.67
C LEU A 71 -24.47 -6.73 15.91
N ALA A 72 -23.43 -6.07 16.42
CA ALA A 72 -23.48 -5.24 17.61
C ALA A 72 -23.12 -3.77 17.31
N PRO A 73 -23.53 -2.83 18.18
CA PRO A 73 -23.38 -1.42 17.90
C PRO A 73 -21.92 -0.95 17.98
N VAL A 74 -21.58 -0.01 17.11
CA VAL A 74 -20.31 0.74 17.09
C VAL A 74 -20.61 2.18 17.47
N GLY A 75 -19.94 2.72 18.48
CA GLY A 75 -20.26 4.03 19.03
C GLY A 75 -19.84 5.19 18.12
N GLU A 76 -18.70 5.07 17.44
CA GLU A 76 -18.20 6.08 16.49
C GLU A 76 -18.15 5.50 15.06
N ASP A 77 -16.98 5.44 14.42
CA ASP A 77 -16.86 5.13 12.99
C ASP A 77 -16.67 3.63 12.73
N LEU A 78 -17.27 3.14 11.64
CA LEU A 78 -17.06 1.78 11.14
C LEU A 78 -16.29 1.79 9.82
N ARG A 79 -15.13 1.14 9.81
CA ARG A 79 -14.31 0.90 8.62
C ARG A 79 -14.25 -0.59 8.32
N ALA A 80 -14.92 -1.04 7.27
CA ALA A 80 -15.02 -2.47 6.94
C ALA A 80 -14.58 -2.79 5.51
N VAL A 81 -13.70 -3.77 5.33
CA VAL A 81 -13.32 -4.25 3.99
C VAL A 81 -13.43 -5.77 3.94
N GLY A 82 -14.08 -6.28 2.89
CA GLY A 82 -14.10 -7.72 2.68
C GLY A 82 -14.70 -8.23 1.37
N GLY A 83 -14.82 -9.55 1.23
CA GLY A 83 -15.56 -10.15 0.12
C GLY A 83 -17.08 -9.95 0.30
N ASP A 84 -17.55 -10.21 1.51
CA ASP A 84 -18.92 -9.99 1.97
C ASP A 84 -18.91 -9.14 3.25
N VAL A 85 -19.70 -8.05 3.28
CA VAL A 85 -19.84 -7.18 4.46
C VAL A 85 -21.33 -6.99 4.75
N SER A 86 -21.77 -7.45 5.92
CA SER A 86 -23.14 -7.26 6.43
C SER A 86 -23.12 -6.40 7.69
N VAL A 87 -23.92 -5.33 7.70
CA VAL A 87 -24.15 -4.47 8.86
C VAL A 87 -25.60 -4.62 9.30
N GLU A 88 -25.79 -5.01 10.56
CA GLU A 88 -27.10 -5.28 11.16
C GLU A 88 -27.41 -4.43 12.40
N SER A 89 -26.44 -3.64 12.86
CA SER A 89 -26.57 -2.82 14.07
C SER A 89 -26.38 -1.33 13.80
N SER A 90 -26.47 -0.53 14.87
CA SER A 90 -26.24 0.91 14.80
C SER A 90 -24.76 1.25 14.80
N VAL A 91 -24.36 2.18 13.93
CA VAL A 91 -23.06 2.86 13.91
C VAL A 91 -23.34 4.32 14.23
N GLY A 92 -22.75 4.84 15.31
CA GLY A 92 -23.03 6.20 15.78
C GLY A 92 -22.43 7.29 14.88
N GLY A 93 -21.28 7.03 14.28
CA GLY A 93 -20.56 7.91 13.36
C GLY A 93 -20.71 7.52 11.88
N ASP A 94 -19.60 7.64 11.16
CA ASP A 94 -19.52 7.41 9.72
C ASP A 94 -19.24 5.93 9.40
N VAL A 95 -19.76 5.46 8.26
CA VAL A 95 -19.46 4.12 7.73
C VAL A 95 -18.66 4.25 6.45
N LEU A 96 -17.44 3.72 6.44
CA LEU A 96 -16.63 3.53 5.25
C LEU A 96 -16.49 2.03 5.00
N ALA A 97 -17.11 1.52 3.94
CA ALA A 97 -17.06 0.10 3.65
C ALA A 97 -16.84 -0.24 2.17
N ALA A 98 -15.99 -1.23 1.92
CA ALA A 98 -15.65 -1.70 0.58
C ALA A 98 -15.77 -3.22 0.50
N ALA A 99 -16.67 -3.74 -0.35
CA ALA A 99 -16.86 -5.18 -0.48
C ALA A 99 -17.32 -5.67 -1.85
N GLY A 100 -17.13 -6.96 -2.14
CA GLY A 100 -17.75 -7.60 -3.31
C GLY A 100 -19.28 -7.53 -3.23
N THR A 101 -19.81 -7.97 -2.09
CA THR A 101 -21.22 -7.83 -1.70
C THR A 101 -21.31 -7.05 -0.40
N LEU A 102 -22.14 -6.00 -0.37
CA LEU A 102 -22.30 -5.15 0.80
C LEU A 102 -23.79 -5.00 1.15
N ARG A 103 -24.14 -5.23 2.41
CA ARG A 103 -25.51 -5.20 2.89
C ARG A 103 -25.64 -4.38 4.17
N LEU A 104 -26.33 -3.25 4.09
CA LEU A 104 -26.89 -2.58 5.28
C LEU A 104 -28.31 -3.10 5.46
N THR A 105 -28.54 -3.98 6.42
CA THR A 105 -29.86 -4.57 6.63
C THR A 105 -30.85 -3.55 7.19
N ASN A 106 -32.14 -3.91 7.25
CA ASN A 106 -33.20 -3.03 7.76
C ASN A 106 -33.01 -2.62 9.23
N ALA A 107 -32.24 -3.40 10.00
CA ALA A 107 -31.92 -3.10 11.40
C ALA A 107 -30.75 -2.11 11.54
N ALA A 108 -29.94 -1.94 10.49
CA ALA A 108 -28.79 -1.05 10.51
C ALA A 108 -29.21 0.43 10.57
N GLN A 109 -28.50 1.20 11.39
CA GLN A 109 -28.67 2.64 11.51
C GLN A 109 -27.30 3.30 11.48
N VAL A 110 -27.07 4.21 10.53
CA VAL A 110 -25.82 4.98 10.43
C VAL A 110 -26.12 6.41 10.85
N GLY A 111 -25.49 6.87 11.94
CA GLY A 111 -25.68 8.21 12.49
C GLY A 111 -25.05 9.31 11.65
N GLY A 112 -23.94 9.01 10.98
CA GLY A 112 -23.21 9.92 10.10
C GLY A 112 -23.41 9.65 8.61
N ARG A 113 -22.32 9.84 7.85
CA ARG A 113 -22.19 9.59 6.41
C ARG A 113 -21.91 8.11 6.15
N ALA A 114 -22.40 7.59 5.04
CA ALA A 114 -22.04 6.28 4.53
C ALA A 114 -21.33 6.40 3.18
N ASP A 115 -20.05 6.03 3.12
CA ASP A 115 -19.22 5.92 1.92
C ASP A 115 -19.03 4.42 1.60
N LEU A 116 -19.72 3.93 0.57
CA LEU A 116 -19.81 2.52 0.24
C LEU A 116 -19.27 2.23 -1.16
N ALA A 117 -18.41 1.23 -1.29
CA ALA A 117 -17.90 0.76 -2.57
C ALA A 117 -18.12 -0.74 -2.74
N GLY A 118 -18.61 -1.21 -3.90
CA GLY A 118 -18.72 -2.64 -4.10
C GLY A 118 -19.25 -3.15 -5.43
N GLY A 119 -19.35 -4.47 -5.57
CA GLY A 119 -20.02 -5.06 -6.73
C GLY A 119 -21.53 -4.88 -6.63
N ASP A 120 -22.10 -5.47 -5.58
CA ASP A 120 -23.54 -5.44 -5.30
C ASP A 120 -23.78 -4.82 -3.92
N VAL A 121 -24.45 -3.67 -3.88
CA VAL A 121 -24.72 -2.91 -2.65
C VAL A 121 -26.22 -2.86 -2.39
N LEU A 122 -26.65 -3.37 -1.23
CA LEU A 122 -28.04 -3.33 -0.77
C LEU A 122 -28.15 -2.50 0.51
N ILE A 123 -28.98 -1.46 0.47
CA ILE A 123 -29.18 -0.54 1.59
C ILE A 123 -30.66 -0.61 2.01
N GLY A 124 -30.96 -1.42 3.00
CA GLY A 124 -32.28 -1.48 3.64
C GLY A 124 -32.36 -0.66 4.94
N GLY A 125 -31.22 -0.36 5.56
CA GLY A 125 -31.12 0.38 6.82
C GLY A 125 -31.34 1.89 6.67
N ARG A 126 -31.34 2.60 7.80
CA ARG A 126 -31.43 4.07 7.84
C ARG A 126 -30.04 4.69 7.83
N VAL A 127 -29.83 5.69 6.97
CA VAL A 127 -28.65 6.55 6.99
C VAL A 127 -29.09 7.96 7.35
N VAL A 128 -28.62 8.52 8.46
CA VAL A 128 -29.04 9.85 8.91
C VAL A 128 -28.34 10.95 8.10
N GLY A 129 -27.06 10.78 7.81
CA GLY A 129 -26.27 11.72 7.01
C GLY A 129 -26.39 11.52 5.49
N SER A 130 -25.33 11.92 4.78
CA SER A 130 -25.20 11.76 3.32
C SER A 130 -24.79 10.34 2.95
N LEU A 131 -25.22 9.87 1.78
CA LEU A 131 -24.88 8.55 1.25
C LEU A 131 -24.10 8.71 -0.06
N ASN A 132 -22.92 8.12 -0.13
CA ASN A 132 -22.09 8.08 -1.33
C ASN A 132 -21.80 6.63 -1.69
N VAL A 133 -22.21 6.21 -2.89
CA VAL A 133 -22.08 4.82 -3.32
C VAL A 133 -21.41 4.73 -4.68
N ARG A 134 -20.41 3.85 -4.77
CA ARG A 134 -19.77 3.44 -6.02
C ARG A 134 -19.91 1.94 -6.20
N ALA A 135 -20.78 1.51 -7.09
CA ALA A 135 -21.04 0.08 -7.26
C ALA A 135 -21.44 -0.31 -8.67
N ARG A 136 -21.40 -1.61 -9.01
CA ARG A 136 -22.03 -2.08 -10.25
C ARG A 136 -23.55 -2.02 -10.10
N ARG A 137 -24.10 -2.59 -9.03
CA ARG A 137 -25.53 -2.56 -8.71
C ARG A 137 -25.79 -1.98 -7.33
N LEU A 138 -26.70 -1.02 -7.24
CA LEU A 138 -27.20 -0.45 -5.99
C LEU A 138 -28.71 -0.63 -5.89
N VAL A 139 -29.15 -1.24 -4.79
CA VAL A 139 -30.55 -1.28 -4.37
C VAL A 139 -30.70 -0.47 -3.09
N LEU A 140 -31.38 0.67 -3.20
CA LEU A 140 -31.70 1.52 -2.06
C LEU A 140 -33.16 1.27 -1.65
N ASN A 141 -33.38 0.68 -0.49
CA ASN A 141 -34.71 0.36 0.07
C ASN A 141 -34.83 0.81 1.55
N GLY A 142 -34.14 1.89 1.90
CA GLY A 142 -34.14 2.48 3.23
C GLY A 142 -34.15 4.01 3.17
N PRO A 143 -34.45 4.68 4.30
CA PRO A 143 -34.43 6.14 4.38
C PRO A 143 -32.99 6.69 4.51
N VAL A 144 -32.70 7.75 3.75
CA VAL A 144 -31.48 8.56 3.81
C VAL A 144 -31.85 10.00 4.16
N GLY A 145 -31.29 10.54 5.24
CA GLY A 145 -31.61 11.88 5.72
C GLY A 145 -30.96 13.01 4.91
N GLY A 146 -29.74 12.79 4.41
CA GLY A 146 -28.98 13.77 3.63
C GLY A 146 -29.05 13.56 2.11
N ASP A 147 -28.05 14.11 1.43
CA ASP A 147 -27.87 13.97 -0.02
C ASP A 147 -27.34 12.59 -0.39
N VAL A 148 -27.76 12.08 -1.55
CA VAL A 148 -27.31 10.81 -2.11
C VAL A 148 -26.51 11.07 -3.38
N GLN A 149 -25.27 10.59 -3.41
CA GLN A 149 -24.41 10.55 -4.59
C GLN A 149 -24.20 9.09 -4.99
N ALA A 150 -24.73 8.69 -6.14
CA ALA A 150 -24.63 7.30 -6.61
C ALA A 150 -23.97 7.23 -7.98
N SER A 151 -22.78 6.63 -8.05
CA SER A 151 -22.10 6.32 -9.31
C SER A 151 -22.16 4.82 -9.54
N VAL A 152 -23.15 4.37 -10.30
CA VAL A 152 -23.44 2.95 -10.48
C VAL A 152 -23.75 2.56 -11.93
N GLU A 153 -23.79 1.27 -12.25
CA GLU A 153 -24.30 0.82 -13.54
C GLU A 153 -25.83 0.66 -13.48
N GLU A 154 -26.31 0.00 -12.43
CA GLU A 154 -27.72 -0.24 -12.15
C GLU A 154 -28.12 0.39 -10.81
N LEU A 155 -29.10 1.30 -10.84
CA LEU A 155 -29.70 1.91 -9.66
C LEU A 155 -31.16 1.49 -9.54
N GLU A 156 -31.51 0.89 -8.41
CA GLU A 156 -32.87 0.49 -8.06
C GLU A 156 -33.31 1.20 -6.77
N LEU A 157 -34.32 2.05 -6.85
CA LEU A 157 -34.99 2.63 -5.68
C LEU A 157 -36.21 1.76 -5.34
N GLY A 158 -36.15 1.09 -4.18
CA GLY A 158 -37.24 0.26 -3.67
C GLY A 158 -38.35 1.06 -3.00
N SER A 159 -39.46 0.37 -2.68
CA SER A 159 -40.68 0.97 -2.11
C SER A 159 -40.51 1.72 -0.78
N LYS A 160 -39.45 1.43 -0.02
CA LYS A 160 -39.15 2.12 1.26
C LYS A 160 -38.06 3.19 1.14
N ALA A 161 -37.55 3.45 -0.07
CA ALA A 161 -36.55 4.47 -0.30
C ALA A 161 -37.12 5.87 -0.01
N ARG A 162 -36.48 6.61 0.90
CA ARG A 162 -36.83 8.00 1.21
C ARG A 162 -35.56 8.83 1.28
N VAL A 163 -35.36 9.73 0.34
CA VAL A 163 -34.20 10.63 0.33
C VAL A 163 -34.64 12.01 0.79
N GLY A 164 -34.10 12.45 1.93
CA GLY A 164 -34.38 13.75 2.55
C GLY A 164 -33.71 14.91 1.82
N GLY A 165 -32.52 14.70 1.27
CA GLY A 165 -31.79 15.67 0.47
C GLY A 165 -31.98 15.50 -1.05
N GLY A 166 -30.99 15.96 -1.80
CA GLY A 166 -30.90 15.77 -3.25
C GLY A 166 -30.36 14.39 -3.64
N LEU A 167 -30.77 13.89 -4.80
CA LEU A 167 -30.27 12.65 -5.38
C LEU A 167 -29.52 12.97 -6.67
N SER A 168 -28.20 12.89 -6.61
CA SER A 168 -27.30 13.01 -7.75
C SER A 168 -26.82 11.63 -8.16
N TYR A 169 -27.18 11.17 -9.36
CA TYR A 169 -26.82 9.83 -9.80
C TYR A 169 -26.27 9.78 -11.22
N THR A 170 -25.30 8.89 -11.41
CA THR A 170 -24.79 8.45 -12.69
C THR A 170 -25.11 6.97 -12.80
N ALA A 171 -26.10 6.60 -13.63
CA ALA A 171 -26.50 5.22 -13.86
C ALA A 171 -26.79 4.94 -15.34
N SER A 172 -26.48 3.72 -15.78
CA SER A 172 -26.83 3.23 -17.12
C SER A 172 -28.30 2.82 -17.13
N THR A 173 -28.72 2.10 -16.09
CA THR A 173 -30.10 1.66 -15.87
C THR A 173 -30.61 2.22 -14.55
N PHE A 174 -31.77 2.89 -14.58
CA PHE A 174 -32.43 3.45 -13.39
C PHE A 174 -33.85 2.89 -13.30
N THR A 175 -34.17 2.24 -12.19
CA THR A 175 -35.50 1.72 -11.87
C THR A 175 -35.97 2.33 -10.56
N GLN A 176 -37.16 2.90 -10.55
CA GLN A 176 -37.75 3.51 -9.36
C GLN A 176 -39.12 2.93 -9.09
N ASP A 177 -39.32 2.44 -7.86
CA ASP A 177 -40.62 2.04 -7.35
C ASP A 177 -41.52 3.28 -7.14
N PRO A 178 -42.82 3.22 -7.50
CA PRO A 178 -43.77 4.33 -7.31
C PRO A 178 -43.85 4.88 -5.88
N ALA A 179 -43.52 4.06 -4.87
CA ALA A 179 -43.56 4.46 -3.46
C ALA A 179 -42.28 5.20 -2.99
N ALA A 180 -41.22 5.25 -3.81
CA ALA A 180 -39.98 5.93 -3.45
C ALA A 180 -40.14 7.45 -3.46
N VAL A 181 -39.69 8.12 -2.39
CA VAL A 181 -39.81 9.59 -2.22
C VAL A 181 -38.44 10.23 -2.21
N VAL A 182 -38.21 11.21 -3.09
CA VAL A 182 -37.01 12.06 -3.09
C VAL A 182 -37.48 13.50 -2.87
N THR A 183 -37.08 14.10 -1.75
CA THR A 183 -37.57 15.43 -1.32
C THR A 183 -36.80 16.56 -2.01
N GLY A 184 -35.52 16.36 -2.28
CA GLY A 184 -34.66 17.36 -2.92
C GLY A 184 -34.53 17.20 -4.45
N PRO A 185 -33.61 17.95 -5.08
CA PRO A 185 -33.43 17.93 -6.52
C PRO A 185 -32.92 16.57 -7.00
N LEU A 186 -33.57 16.02 -8.03
CA LEU A 186 -33.13 14.83 -8.74
C LEU A 186 -32.24 15.26 -9.92
N GLN A 187 -30.93 15.07 -9.81
CA GLN A 187 -29.98 15.42 -10.85
C GLN A 187 -29.33 14.17 -11.42
N ARG A 188 -29.67 13.84 -12.66
CA ARG A 188 -28.90 12.85 -13.41
C ARG A 188 -27.64 13.53 -13.91
N ILE A 189 -26.49 13.09 -13.41
CA ILE A 189 -25.21 13.48 -13.98
C ILE A 189 -25.07 12.62 -15.23
N GLU A 190 -25.39 13.22 -16.39
CA GLU A 190 -25.13 12.62 -17.70
C GLU A 190 -23.67 12.15 -17.67
N ARG A 191 -23.43 10.92 -18.12
CA ARG A 191 -22.07 10.38 -18.28
C ARG A 191 -21.43 11.16 -19.44
N GLN A 192 -21.18 12.46 -19.27
CA GLN A 192 -20.21 13.19 -20.08
C GLN A 192 -18.97 12.34 -19.97
N ASN A 193 -18.56 11.79 -21.11
CA ASN A 193 -17.38 10.96 -21.26
C ASN A 193 -16.29 11.48 -20.33
N MET A 194 -16.05 10.80 -19.21
CA MET A 194 -14.82 10.92 -18.41
C MET A 194 -13.64 10.35 -19.22
N HIS A 195 -13.58 10.69 -20.50
CA HIS A 195 -12.53 10.42 -21.46
C HIS A 195 -12.15 11.70 -22.23
N GLU A 196 -12.80 12.85 -22.00
CA GLU A 196 -12.53 14.05 -22.80
C GLU A 196 -12.32 15.36 -22.02
N ASP A 197 -12.00 15.27 -20.73
CA ASP A 197 -11.31 16.37 -20.04
C ASP A 197 -10.25 15.85 -19.07
N ARG A 198 -9.49 14.87 -19.55
CA ARG A 198 -8.17 14.56 -19.00
C ARG A 198 -7.17 15.60 -19.53
N ARG A 199 -7.40 16.88 -19.23
CA ARG A 199 -6.24 17.65 -18.78
C ARG A 199 -5.71 16.84 -17.60
N PRO A 200 -4.44 16.42 -17.56
CA PRO A 200 -3.90 15.71 -16.42
C PRO A 200 -4.03 16.65 -15.22
N ALA A 201 -5.16 16.57 -14.53
CA ALA A 201 -5.35 17.21 -13.26
C ALA A 201 -4.25 16.63 -12.40
N LEU A 202 -3.39 17.51 -11.91
CA LEU A 202 -2.25 17.27 -11.04
C LEU A 202 -2.61 16.46 -9.76
N SER A 203 -3.84 15.96 -9.61
CA SER A 203 -4.33 14.96 -8.65
C SER A 203 -3.54 13.64 -8.61
N GLY A 204 -2.81 13.28 -9.67
CA GLY A 204 -1.84 12.18 -9.66
C GLY A 204 -0.50 12.53 -9.01
N TRP A 205 -0.24 13.79 -8.66
CA TRP A 205 1.04 14.21 -8.06
C TRP A 205 1.32 13.51 -6.74
N TRP A 206 0.26 13.16 -5.98
CA TRP A 206 0.39 12.47 -4.71
C TRP A 206 0.80 10.99 -4.89
N LEU A 207 0.46 10.38 -6.03
CA LEU A 207 0.90 9.05 -6.46
C LEU A 207 2.31 9.10 -7.09
N LEU A 208 2.65 10.23 -7.70
CA LEU A 208 4.02 10.54 -8.13
C LEU A 208 4.92 10.93 -6.94
N MET A 209 4.38 11.24 -5.77
CA MET A 209 5.12 11.61 -4.56
C MET A 209 5.93 10.42 -3.98
N PRO A 210 5.36 9.21 -3.77
CA PRO A 210 6.16 8.03 -3.42
C PRO A 210 7.01 7.51 -4.59
N LEU A 211 6.59 7.70 -5.85
CA LEU A 211 7.42 7.35 -7.00
C LEU A 211 8.65 8.26 -7.10
N SER A 212 8.49 9.57 -6.85
CA SER A 212 9.57 10.55 -6.86
C SER A 212 10.44 10.47 -5.61
N MET A 213 9.89 10.25 -4.42
CA MET A 213 10.66 9.97 -3.20
C MET A 213 11.39 8.64 -3.27
N GLY A 214 10.77 7.59 -3.83
CA GLY A 214 11.40 6.29 -4.05
C GLY A 214 12.52 6.38 -5.09
N LEU A 215 12.27 7.08 -6.21
CA LEU A 215 13.29 7.29 -7.24
C LEU A 215 14.44 8.18 -6.73
N LEU A 216 14.13 9.26 -6.00
CA LEU A 216 15.12 10.11 -5.34
C LEU A 216 15.90 9.33 -4.27
N GLY A 217 15.23 8.45 -3.52
CA GLY A 217 15.86 7.54 -2.55
C GLY A 217 16.81 6.54 -3.22
N VAL A 218 16.41 5.96 -4.35
CA VAL A 218 17.27 5.08 -5.16
C VAL A 218 18.47 5.84 -5.72
N PHE A 219 18.26 7.07 -6.23
CA PHE A 219 19.35 7.92 -6.72
C PHE A 219 20.28 8.40 -5.60
N ALA A 220 19.73 8.75 -4.43
CA ALA A 220 20.52 9.12 -3.26
C ALA A 220 21.32 7.93 -2.73
N LEU A 221 20.70 6.76 -2.63
CA LEU A 221 21.36 5.51 -2.24
C LEU A 221 22.45 5.13 -3.24
N ALA A 222 22.17 5.26 -4.54
CA ALA A 222 23.15 5.08 -5.61
C ALA A 222 24.33 6.06 -5.47
N GLY A 223 24.05 7.34 -5.22
CA GLY A 223 25.06 8.36 -4.99
C GLY A 223 25.92 8.08 -3.76
N VAL A 224 25.30 7.68 -2.64
CA VAL A 224 25.99 7.28 -1.40
C VAL A 224 26.84 6.03 -1.64
N MET A 225 26.32 5.01 -2.32
CA MET A 225 27.09 3.81 -2.67
C MET A 225 28.28 4.15 -3.57
N LEU A 226 28.10 4.98 -4.61
CA LEU A 226 29.19 5.42 -5.46
C LEU A 226 30.22 6.27 -4.71
N PHE A 227 29.78 7.09 -3.76
CA PHE A 227 30.68 7.89 -2.92
C PHE A 227 31.52 7.00 -1.98
N VAL A 228 30.86 6.13 -1.22
CA VAL A 228 31.50 5.22 -0.25
C VAL A 228 32.40 4.20 -0.94
N PHE A 229 31.98 3.68 -2.10
CA PHE A 229 32.72 2.67 -2.85
C PHE A 229 33.40 3.21 -4.11
N SER A 230 33.68 4.51 -4.18
CA SER A 230 34.23 5.20 -5.37
C SER A 230 35.47 4.53 -5.95
N ARG A 231 36.44 4.14 -5.12
CA ARG A 231 37.65 3.42 -5.56
C ARG A 231 37.35 2.02 -6.08
N PHE A 232 36.39 1.32 -5.49
CA PHE A 232 35.96 -0.01 -5.93
C PHE A 232 35.22 0.05 -7.26
N ALA A 233 34.29 1.00 -7.42
CA ALA A 233 33.53 1.18 -8.65
C ALA A 233 34.44 1.49 -9.86
N VAL A 234 35.45 2.34 -9.67
CA VAL A 234 36.43 2.68 -10.72
C VAL A 234 37.30 1.48 -11.10
N GLN A 235 37.75 0.69 -10.11
CA GLN A 235 38.57 -0.51 -10.35
C GLN A 235 37.75 -1.66 -10.97
N ALA A 236 36.50 -1.82 -10.56
CA ALA A 236 35.57 -2.76 -11.17
C ALA A 236 35.31 -2.41 -12.65
N ALA A 237 35.06 -1.13 -12.96
CA ALA A 237 34.86 -0.69 -14.35
C ALA A 237 36.04 -1.00 -15.28
N GLN A 238 37.29 -0.97 -14.77
CA GLN A 238 38.49 -1.36 -15.55
C GLN A 238 38.52 -2.85 -15.92
N HIS A 239 37.85 -3.72 -15.15
CA HIS A 239 37.73 -5.14 -15.50
C HIS A 239 36.78 -5.36 -16.68
N ILE A 240 35.84 -4.43 -16.91
CA ILE A 240 34.96 -4.45 -18.09
C ILE A 240 35.77 -4.11 -19.35
N GLU A 241 36.74 -3.19 -19.26
CA GLU A 241 37.62 -2.81 -20.37
C GLU A 241 38.58 -3.94 -20.80
N THR A 242 39.08 -4.73 -19.84
CA THR A 242 40.08 -5.78 -20.10
C THR A 242 39.49 -7.13 -20.50
N GLY A 243 38.20 -7.38 -20.22
CA GLY A 243 37.57 -8.68 -20.49
C GLY A 243 36.04 -8.64 -20.52
N PRO A 244 35.41 -7.91 -21.46
CA PRO A 244 33.97 -7.65 -21.47
C PRO A 244 33.13 -8.92 -21.57
N TRP A 245 33.58 -9.92 -22.32
CA TRP A 245 32.86 -11.19 -22.46
C TRP A 245 32.87 -12.03 -21.17
N ARG A 246 33.95 -11.93 -20.37
CA ARG A 246 34.07 -12.66 -19.10
C ARG A 246 33.21 -12.02 -18.01
N THR A 247 33.19 -10.69 -17.93
CA THR A 247 32.32 -9.96 -16.98
C THR A 247 30.85 -10.17 -17.32
N LEU A 248 30.47 -10.05 -18.59
CA LEU A 248 29.11 -10.24 -19.04
C LEU A 248 28.62 -11.67 -18.78
N GLY A 249 29.43 -12.68 -19.14
CA GLY A 249 29.09 -14.08 -18.89
C GLY A 249 28.92 -14.41 -17.41
N LEU A 250 29.86 -13.97 -16.56
CA LEU A 250 29.78 -14.18 -15.11
C LEU A 250 28.57 -13.50 -14.49
N GLY A 251 28.31 -12.25 -14.87
CA GLY A 251 27.17 -11.49 -14.38
C GLY A 251 25.83 -12.03 -14.86
N ALA A 252 25.74 -12.53 -16.10
CA ALA A 252 24.54 -13.18 -16.61
C ALA A 252 24.22 -14.47 -15.82
N VAL A 253 25.26 -15.25 -15.49
CA VAL A 253 25.10 -16.42 -14.62
C VAL A 253 24.59 -16.01 -13.25
N LEU A 254 25.14 -14.97 -12.62
CA LEU A 254 24.67 -14.48 -11.32
C LEU A 254 23.23 -13.96 -11.34
N LEU A 255 22.86 -13.23 -12.39
CA LEU A 255 21.53 -12.64 -12.56
C LEU A 255 20.44 -13.73 -12.64
N LEU A 256 20.76 -14.89 -13.21
CA LEU A 256 19.85 -16.04 -13.27
C LEU A 256 20.00 -16.98 -12.06
N ALA A 257 21.22 -17.23 -11.60
CA ALA A 257 21.50 -18.22 -10.57
C ALA A 257 21.07 -17.76 -9.18
N LEU A 258 21.23 -16.47 -8.83
CA LEU A 258 20.84 -15.96 -7.50
C LEU A 258 19.33 -16.09 -7.20
N PRO A 259 18.41 -15.66 -8.08
CA PRO A 259 16.98 -15.84 -7.81
C PRO A 259 16.57 -17.31 -7.81
N VAL A 260 17.13 -18.12 -8.71
CA VAL A 260 16.87 -19.58 -8.75
C VAL A 260 17.38 -20.26 -7.48
N LEU A 261 18.59 -19.93 -7.02
CA LEU A 261 19.17 -20.46 -5.79
C LEU A 261 18.35 -20.05 -4.56
N SER A 262 17.91 -18.79 -4.49
CA SER A 262 17.01 -18.32 -3.43
C SER A 262 15.70 -19.11 -3.41
N LEU A 263 15.10 -19.35 -4.57
CA LEU A 263 13.88 -20.15 -4.69
C LEU A 263 14.10 -21.61 -4.29
N LEU A 264 15.23 -22.21 -4.68
CA LEU A 264 15.62 -23.56 -4.27
C LEU A 264 15.83 -23.65 -2.74
N LEU A 265 16.40 -22.61 -2.12
CA LEU A 265 16.61 -22.56 -0.68
C LEU A 265 15.29 -22.52 0.10
N PHE A 266 14.24 -21.88 -0.44
CA PHE A 266 12.91 -21.88 0.20
C PHE A 266 12.31 -23.28 0.36
N PHE A 267 12.71 -24.26 -0.45
CA PHE A 267 12.25 -25.66 -0.29
C PHE A 267 12.85 -26.36 0.93
N THR A 268 13.90 -25.80 1.54
CA THR A 268 14.53 -26.37 2.73
C THR A 268 14.15 -25.57 3.96
N LEU A 269 13.80 -26.23 5.07
CA LEU A 269 13.40 -25.54 6.31
C LEU A 269 14.51 -24.60 6.84
N LEU A 270 15.78 -25.01 6.69
CA LEU A 270 16.95 -24.18 7.03
C LEU A 270 17.28 -23.14 5.97
N GLY A 271 16.84 -23.32 4.72
CA GLY A 271 17.14 -22.41 3.63
C GLY A 271 16.16 -21.25 3.53
N ILE A 272 14.99 -21.28 4.16
CA ILE A 272 14.07 -20.12 4.20
C ILE A 272 14.77 -18.84 4.69
N PRO A 273 15.45 -18.79 5.85
CA PRO A 273 16.13 -17.57 6.28
C PRO A 273 17.25 -17.16 5.32
N LEU A 274 17.98 -18.11 4.73
CA LEU A 274 19.07 -17.83 3.81
C LEU A 274 18.57 -17.34 2.43
N GLY A 275 17.49 -17.94 1.92
CA GLY A 275 16.82 -17.58 0.68
C GLY A 275 16.23 -16.18 0.76
N LEU A 276 15.60 -15.84 1.89
CA LEU A 276 15.09 -14.50 2.16
C LEU A 276 16.22 -13.46 2.25
N LEU A 277 17.34 -13.81 2.87
CA LEU A 277 18.53 -12.94 2.91
C LEU A 277 19.09 -12.68 1.50
N ILE A 278 19.25 -13.72 0.68
CA ILE A 278 19.72 -13.57 -0.71
C ILE A 278 18.75 -12.70 -1.51
N MET A 279 17.44 -12.91 -1.38
CA MET A 279 16.45 -12.13 -2.11
C MET A 279 16.38 -10.68 -1.62
N ALA A 280 16.59 -10.42 -0.33
CA ALA A 280 16.70 -9.07 0.21
C ALA A 280 17.96 -8.34 -0.28
N MET A 281 19.08 -9.05 -0.44
CA MET A 281 20.34 -8.48 -0.96
C MET A 281 20.36 -8.37 -2.49
N TYR A 282 19.46 -9.04 -3.20
CA TYR A 282 19.47 -9.07 -4.66
C TYR A 282 19.21 -7.69 -5.31
N PRO A 283 18.18 -6.89 -4.92
CA PRO A 283 17.96 -5.54 -5.46
C PRO A 283 19.14 -4.57 -5.31
N PRO A 284 19.81 -4.43 -4.15
CA PRO A 284 20.97 -3.53 -4.05
C PRO A 284 22.17 -4.03 -4.89
N LEU A 285 22.35 -5.34 -5.06
CA LEU A 285 23.36 -5.89 -5.97
C LEU A 285 23.06 -5.52 -7.43
N LEU A 286 21.80 -5.68 -7.85
CA LEU A 286 21.33 -5.29 -9.18
C LEU A 286 21.55 -3.80 -9.44
N LEU A 287 21.22 -2.94 -8.46
CA LEU A 287 21.46 -1.50 -8.53
C LEU A 287 22.95 -1.19 -8.69
N LEU A 288 23.81 -1.81 -7.88
CA LEU A 288 25.25 -1.62 -7.95
C LEU A 288 25.83 -2.06 -9.31
N GLY A 289 25.37 -3.19 -9.84
CA GLY A 289 25.74 -3.65 -11.17
C GLY A 289 25.32 -2.68 -12.26
N TRP A 290 24.09 -2.17 -12.20
CA TRP A 290 23.62 -1.15 -13.13
C TRP A 290 24.50 0.12 -13.06
N LEU A 291 24.81 0.63 -11.87
CA LEU A 291 25.64 1.83 -11.70
C LEU A 291 27.05 1.67 -12.27
N ILE A 292 27.68 0.52 -12.06
CA ILE A 292 29.02 0.26 -12.59
C ILE A 292 28.99 0.10 -14.11
N GLY A 293 27.96 -0.55 -14.66
CA GLY A 293 27.77 -0.63 -16.11
C GLY A 293 27.51 0.74 -16.74
N VAL A 294 26.71 1.61 -16.10
CA VAL A 294 26.48 2.99 -16.52
C VAL A 294 27.77 3.81 -16.45
N LEU A 295 28.57 3.66 -15.39
CA LEU A 295 29.86 4.33 -15.23
C LEU A 295 30.83 3.92 -16.35
N TYR A 296 30.88 2.63 -16.70
CA TYR A 296 31.66 2.16 -17.85
C TYR A 296 31.18 2.81 -19.16
N ALA A 297 29.86 2.78 -19.43
CA ALA A 297 29.29 3.40 -20.63
C ALA A 297 29.57 4.91 -20.68
N ALA A 298 29.52 5.61 -19.55
CA ALA A 298 29.89 7.02 -19.43
C ALA A 298 31.38 7.27 -19.72
N ARG A 299 32.29 6.41 -19.22
CA ARG A 299 33.73 6.51 -19.51
C ARG A 299 34.02 6.23 -20.99
N TRP A 300 33.42 5.19 -21.55
CA TRP A 300 33.57 4.84 -22.96
C TRP A 300 33.09 5.97 -23.88
N LEU A 301 31.96 6.60 -23.57
CA LEU A 301 31.44 7.73 -24.33
C LEU A 301 32.32 8.99 -24.17
N SER A 302 32.79 9.28 -22.95
CA SER A 302 33.65 10.45 -22.70
C SER A 302 35.00 10.37 -23.41
N THR A 303 35.57 9.17 -23.55
CA THR A 303 36.86 8.94 -24.20
C THR A 303 36.75 9.04 -25.72
N HIS A 304 35.61 8.64 -26.31
CA HIS A 304 35.33 8.84 -27.74
C HIS A 304 34.99 10.29 -28.09
N ALA A 305 34.31 11.02 -27.21
CA ALA A 305 33.88 12.39 -27.48
C ALA A 305 34.99 13.44 -27.24
N SER A 306 35.93 13.20 -26.32
CA SER A 306 37.00 14.17 -26.01
C SER A 306 38.22 13.50 -25.36
N PRO A 307 39.18 12.99 -26.15
CA PRO A 307 40.39 12.35 -25.62
C PRO A 307 41.29 13.28 -24.77
N ALA A 308 41.14 14.61 -24.91
CA ALA A 308 41.93 15.61 -24.18
C ALA A 308 41.58 15.76 -22.68
N ASN A 309 40.42 15.26 -22.21
CA ASN A 309 39.93 15.43 -20.83
C ASN A 309 39.88 14.11 -20.02
N ALA A 310 40.55 13.05 -20.49
CA ALA A 310 40.42 11.68 -19.97
C ALA A 310 40.99 11.43 -18.55
N THR A 311 41.61 12.42 -17.91
CA THR A 311 42.39 12.24 -16.66
C THR A 311 41.81 12.93 -15.42
N GLY A 312 40.55 13.38 -15.44
CA GLY A 312 39.89 13.98 -14.26
C GLY A 312 38.80 13.08 -13.65
N LEU A 313 38.87 12.81 -12.34
CA LEU A 313 37.82 12.07 -11.58
C LEU A 313 36.44 12.73 -11.61
N VAL A 314 36.35 14.03 -11.92
CA VAL A 314 35.12 14.83 -11.92
C VAL A 314 34.34 14.73 -13.24
N VAL A 315 35.05 14.47 -14.36
CA VAL A 315 34.48 14.33 -15.71
C VAL A 315 33.55 13.12 -15.88
N PRO A 316 33.85 11.91 -15.36
CA PRO A 316 32.99 10.73 -15.59
C PRO A 316 31.62 10.83 -14.87
N TYR A 317 31.52 11.53 -13.74
CA TYR A 317 30.24 11.69 -13.03
C TYR A 317 29.26 12.62 -13.76
N GLY A 318 29.75 13.65 -14.45
CA GLY A 318 28.91 14.51 -15.30
C GLY A 318 28.30 13.75 -16.48
N TRP A 319 29.09 12.86 -17.10
CA TRP A 319 28.64 11.99 -18.18
C TRP A 319 27.75 10.82 -17.72
N MET A 320 27.83 10.41 -16.44
CA MET A 320 26.91 9.41 -15.88
C MET A 320 25.45 9.87 -15.91
N ALA A 321 25.18 11.16 -15.63
CA ALA A 321 23.84 11.70 -15.71
C ALA A 321 23.31 11.66 -17.16
N VAL A 322 24.14 12.03 -18.13
CA VAL A 322 23.80 12.00 -19.57
C VAL A 322 23.54 10.56 -20.02
N VAL A 323 24.43 9.62 -19.71
CA VAL A 323 24.25 8.21 -20.08
C VAL A 323 23.07 7.58 -19.35
N GLY A 324 22.83 7.92 -18.09
CA GLY A 324 21.64 7.49 -17.36
C GLY A 324 20.34 7.96 -18.00
N VAL A 325 20.28 9.22 -18.45
CA VAL A 325 19.14 9.77 -19.19
C VAL A 325 18.99 9.09 -20.55
N VAL A 326 20.07 8.91 -21.31
CA VAL A 326 20.04 8.21 -22.60
C VAL A 326 19.53 6.77 -22.43
N LEU A 327 20.00 6.05 -21.41
CA LEU A 327 19.52 4.70 -21.11
C LEU A 327 18.04 4.68 -20.72
N LEU A 328 17.55 5.71 -20.03
CA LEU A 328 16.13 5.86 -19.70
C LEU A 328 15.28 6.11 -20.96
N VAL A 329 15.78 6.90 -21.91
CA VAL A 329 15.09 7.10 -23.20
C VAL A 329 15.11 5.83 -24.05
N VAL A 330 16.24 5.12 -24.10
CA VAL A 330 16.39 3.87 -24.84
C VAL A 330 15.57 2.74 -24.21
N SER A 331 15.37 2.75 -22.88
CA SER A 331 14.54 1.76 -22.19
C SER A 331 13.05 1.87 -22.51
N ALA A 332 12.59 3.00 -23.07
CA ALA A 332 11.23 3.16 -23.58
C ALA A 332 10.95 2.29 -24.83
N VAL A 333 11.99 1.76 -25.48
CA VAL A 333 11.83 0.81 -26.59
C VAL A 333 11.59 -0.60 -26.00
N PRO A 334 10.40 -1.21 -26.20
CA PRO A 334 9.95 -2.39 -25.46
C PRO A 334 10.82 -3.65 -25.66
N LEU A 335 11.61 -3.73 -26.73
CA LEU A 335 12.48 -4.88 -27.00
C LEU A 335 13.97 -4.59 -26.75
N VAL A 336 14.45 -3.42 -27.18
CA VAL A 336 15.88 -3.04 -27.08
C VAL A 336 16.24 -2.60 -25.66
N GLY A 337 15.32 -1.90 -25.00
CA GLY A 337 15.49 -1.38 -23.65
C GLY A 337 15.89 -2.44 -22.62
N PRO A 338 15.07 -3.49 -22.44
CA PRO A 338 15.36 -4.54 -21.47
C PRO A 338 16.67 -5.28 -21.75
N MET A 339 16.97 -5.56 -23.02
CA MET A 339 18.22 -6.22 -23.40
C MET A 339 19.45 -5.38 -23.04
N LEU A 340 19.40 -4.08 -23.28
CA LEU A 340 20.52 -3.20 -23.03
C LEU A 340 20.72 -2.99 -21.52
N VAL A 341 19.63 -2.79 -20.77
CA VAL A 341 19.67 -2.68 -19.30
C VAL A 341 20.20 -3.96 -18.65
N THR A 342 19.73 -5.14 -19.10
CA THR A 342 20.20 -6.44 -18.58
C THR A 342 21.67 -6.70 -18.92
N ALA A 343 22.13 -6.35 -20.12
CA ALA A 343 23.53 -6.44 -20.49
C ALA A 343 24.41 -5.51 -19.63
N THR A 344 23.97 -4.27 -19.39
CA THR A 344 24.65 -3.31 -18.52
C THR A 344 24.73 -3.81 -17.07
N MET A 345 23.64 -4.35 -16.53
CA MET A 345 23.60 -4.95 -15.20
C MET A 345 24.51 -6.17 -15.09
N ALA A 346 24.46 -7.07 -16.07
CA ALA A 346 25.32 -8.26 -16.11
C ALA A 346 26.81 -7.86 -16.15
N ALA A 347 27.20 -6.93 -17.02
CA ALA A 347 28.58 -6.48 -17.10
C ALA A 347 29.08 -5.87 -15.77
N GLY A 348 28.27 -5.04 -15.11
CA GLY A 348 28.64 -4.44 -13.82
C GLY A 348 28.66 -5.43 -12.66
N LEU A 349 27.72 -6.39 -12.60
CA LEU A 349 27.73 -7.47 -11.61
C LEU A 349 28.96 -8.36 -11.74
N GLY A 350 29.30 -8.75 -12.96
CA GLY A 350 30.49 -9.57 -13.21
C GLY A 350 31.79 -8.84 -12.84
N ALA A 351 31.84 -7.53 -13.09
CA ALA A 351 32.95 -6.69 -12.68
C ALA A 351 33.11 -6.60 -11.16
N CYS A 352 32.02 -6.48 -10.40
CA CYS A 352 32.04 -6.52 -8.94
C CYS A 352 32.70 -7.79 -8.40
N VAL A 353 32.33 -8.94 -8.96
CA VAL A 353 32.82 -10.24 -8.48
C VAL A 353 34.31 -10.43 -8.79
N LEU A 354 34.77 -10.00 -9.96
CA LEU A 354 36.19 -10.09 -10.32
C LEU A 354 37.05 -9.18 -9.44
N GLU A 355 36.61 -7.95 -9.17
CA GLU A 355 37.33 -7.04 -8.27
C GLU A 355 37.32 -7.55 -6.82
N TRP A 356 36.19 -8.12 -6.36
CA TRP A 356 36.11 -8.75 -5.04
C TRP A 356 37.09 -9.92 -4.92
N ARG A 357 37.16 -10.80 -5.94
CA ARG A 357 38.10 -11.93 -5.97
C ARG A 357 39.56 -11.44 -5.93
N ARG A 358 39.90 -10.39 -6.69
CA ARG A 358 41.25 -9.81 -6.70
C ARG A 358 41.67 -9.34 -5.30
N ARG A 359 40.77 -8.66 -4.57
CA ARG A 359 41.05 -8.14 -3.21
C ARG A 359 41.21 -9.23 -2.17
N LEU A 360 40.51 -10.35 -2.31
CA LEU A 360 40.70 -11.51 -1.44
C LEU A 360 42.08 -12.13 -1.63
N VAL A 361 42.54 -12.27 -2.88
CA VAL A 361 43.87 -12.82 -3.21
C VAL A 361 45.00 -11.88 -2.76
N SER A 362 44.87 -10.56 -2.95
CA SER A 362 45.89 -9.61 -2.50
C SER A 362 46.02 -9.53 -0.97
N ARG A 363 44.95 -9.83 -0.23
CA ARG A 363 44.99 -9.90 1.24
C ARG A 363 45.70 -11.15 1.75
N SER A 364 45.61 -12.27 1.03
CA SER A 364 46.35 -13.49 1.40
C SER A 364 47.85 -13.38 1.13
N GLU A 365 48.27 -12.62 0.11
CA GLU A 365 49.69 -12.43 -0.21
C GLU A 365 50.40 -11.40 0.72
N GLY A 366 49.66 -10.47 1.33
CA GLY A 366 50.22 -9.51 2.29
C GLY A 366 50.25 -9.99 3.75
N ALA A 367 49.73 -11.20 4.02
CA ALA A 367 49.69 -11.81 5.35
C ALA A 367 50.61 -13.05 5.48
N ALA A 368 51.34 -13.38 4.42
CA ALA A 368 52.38 -14.41 4.38
C ALA A 368 53.77 -13.76 4.44
#